data_AF-S2RUU6-F1
#
_entry.id   AF-S2RUU6-F1
#
_cell.length_a   1.000
_cell.length_b   1.000
_cell.length_c   1.000
_cell.angle_alpha   90.00
_cell.angle_beta   90.00
_cell.angle_gamma   90.00
#
_symmetry.space_group_name_H-M   'P 1'
#
loop_
_entity.id
_entity.type
_entity.pdbx_description
1 polymer ?
#
loop_
_entity_poly.entity_id
_entity_poly.type
_entity_poly.pdbx_seq_one_letter_code
_entity_poly.pdbx_strand_id
1 'polypeptide(L)'
;FNYRKPRPPKRGSYFYAAEAGVPIISCFTEIRDLKARENDQLREVSYVLHVLDPIYPDRNLSVRDNSFQMMQRDYAQKRQAYEAAYGKPLTYAFSDQDIAGWDPQ
;
A
#
# COMPACT_ATOMS: atom_id res chain seq x y z
N PHE A 1 10.57 12.46 2.70
CA PHE A 1 11.17 11.15 3.06
C PHE A 1 10.21 10.04 2.74
N ASN A 2 10.73 8.95 2.18
CA ASN A 2 9.96 7.84 1.64
C ASN A 2 9.43 6.95 2.78
N TYR A 3 8.11 6.93 2.99
CA TYR A 3 7.46 6.18 4.08
C TYR A 3 6.99 4.81 3.59
N ARG A 4 7.40 3.73 4.26
CA ARG A 4 7.18 2.35 3.81
C ARG A 4 5.78 1.79 4.05
N LYS A 5 5.05 2.31 5.04
CA LYS A 5 3.80 1.71 5.49
C LYS A 5 2.64 2.16 4.59
N PRO A 6 1.86 1.23 4.01
CA PRO A 6 0.67 1.59 3.26
C PRO A 6 -0.32 2.25 4.21
N ARG A 7 -0.90 3.39 3.80
CA ARG A 7 -1.90 4.09 4.61
C ARG A 7 -3.29 3.49 4.37
N PRO A 8 -4.21 3.53 5.36
CA PRO A 8 -5.59 3.18 5.13
C PRO A 8 -6.17 4.08 4.04
N PRO A 9 -6.76 3.51 2.98
CA PRO A 9 -7.28 4.30 1.87
C PRO A 9 -8.55 5.07 2.23
N LYS A 10 -8.94 5.99 1.36
CA LYS A 10 -10.20 6.75 1.47
C LYS A 10 -11.19 6.28 0.41
N ARG A 11 -12.48 6.41 0.72
CA ARG A 11 -13.59 5.82 -0.06
C ARG A 11 -13.71 6.27 -1.53
N GLY A 12 -13.23 7.47 -1.88
CA GLY A 12 -13.57 8.15 -3.15
C GLY A 12 -13.34 7.33 -4.42
N SER A 13 -12.15 6.73 -4.60
CA SER A 13 -11.85 5.91 -5.78
C SER A 13 -12.77 4.69 -5.92
N TYR A 14 -13.07 4.02 -4.79
CA TYR A 14 -13.95 2.85 -4.75
C TYR A 14 -15.40 3.23 -5.01
N PHE A 15 -15.83 4.44 -4.65
CA PHE A 15 -17.16 4.94 -5.00
C PHE A 15 -17.33 5.04 -6.51
N TYR A 16 -16.41 5.70 -7.21
CA TYR A 16 -16.48 5.84 -8.67
C TYR A 16 -16.33 4.50 -9.39
N ALA A 17 -15.46 3.60 -8.91
CA ALA A 17 -15.34 2.27 -9.48
C ALA A 17 -16.64 1.45 -9.32
N ALA A 18 -17.28 1.51 -8.15
CA ALA A 18 -18.55 0.86 -7.89
C ALA A 18 -19.70 1.46 -8.74
N GLU A 19 -19.74 2.79 -8.87
CA GLU A 19 -20.74 3.49 -9.69
C GLU A 19 -20.59 3.16 -11.18
N ALA A 20 -19.37 3.08 -11.68
CA ALA A 20 -19.08 2.71 -13.06
C ALA A 20 -19.10 1.19 -13.32
N GLY A 21 -19.22 0.35 -12.29
CA GLY A 21 -19.22 -1.11 -12.44
C GLY A 21 -17.88 -1.70 -12.90
N VAL A 22 -16.76 -1.03 -12.61
CA VAL A 22 -15.40 -1.43 -13.04
C VAL A 22 -14.54 -1.88 -11.86
N PRO A 23 -13.52 -2.74 -12.08
CA PRO A 23 -12.65 -3.17 -11.00
C PRO A 23 -11.67 -2.08 -10.53
N ILE A 24 -11.19 -2.23 -9.30
CA ILE A 24 -9.99 -1.55 -8.80
C ILE A 24 -8.77 -2.44 -9.05
N ILE A 25 -7.75 -1.86 -9.68
CA ILE A 25 -6.41 -2.47 -9.75
C ILE A 25 -5.65 -2.07 -8.49
N SER A 26 -5.51 -3.01 -7.57
CA SER A 26 -4.80 -2.81 -6.31
C SER A 26 -3.29 -2.88 -6.56
N CYS A 27 -2.54 -1.90 -6.05
CA CYS A 27 -1.08 -1.87 -6.15
C CYS A 27 -0.43 -1.57 -4.80
N PHE A 28 0.73 -2.15 -4.55
CA PHE A 28 1.58 -1.84 -3.40
C PHE A 28 3.01 -1.55 -3.87
N THR A 29 3.58 -0.44 -3.43
CA THR A 29 4.97 -0.06 -3.75
C THR A 29 5.88 -0.43 -2.59
N GLU A 30 6.75 -1.40 -2.80
CA GLU A 30 7.83 -1.76 -1.88
C GLU A 30 9.05 -0.87 -2.16
N ILE A 31 9.71 -0.41 -1.09
CA ILE A 31 10.90 0.42 -1.15
C ILE A 31 12.07 -0.32 -0.49
N ARG A 32 13.05 -0.71 -1.29
CA ARG A 32 14.22 -1.51 -0.86
C ARG A 32 15.44 -0.63 -0.70
N ASP A 33 16.11 -0.77 0.44
CA ASP A 33 17.39 -0.10 0.66
C ASP A 33 18.49 -0.77 -0.16
N LEU A 34 19.35 0.05 -0.74
CA LEU A 34 20.53 -0.39 -1.47
C LEU A 34 21.77 -0.31 -0.58
N LYS A 35 22.89 -0.86 -1.08
CA LYS A 35 24.17 -0.79 -0.37
C LYS A 35 24.82 0.59 -0.44
N ALA A 36 24.57 1.32 -1.53
CA ALA A 36 25.12 2.65 -1.76
C ALA A 36 24.45 3.70 -0.84
N ARG A 37 25.20 4.75 -0.50
CA ARG A 37 24.73 5.88 0.30
C ARG A 37 24.32 7.03 -0.60
N GLU A 38 23.17 7.62 -0.29
CA GLU A 38 22.73 8.89 -0.87
C GLU A 38 23.39 10.06 -0.12
N ASN A 39 23.51 9.96 1.21
CA ASN A 39 24.19 10.91 2.09
C ASN A 39 24.55 10.27 3.46
N ASP A 40 25.02 11.08 4.41
CA ASP A 40 25.44 10.62 5.74
C ASP A 40 24.31 9.96 6.55
N GLN A 41 23.05 10.28 6.24
CA GLN A 41 21.87 9.76 6.96
C GLN A 41 21.11 8.69 6.18
N LEU A 42 21.25 8.64 4.85
CA LEU A 42 20.43 7.82 3.97
C LEU A 42 21.22 6.93 3.02
N ARG A 43 20.70 5.73 2.82
CA ARG A 43 21.00 4.83 1.69
C ARG A 43 20.16 5.20 0.48
N GLU A 44 20.70 4.91 -0.70
CA GLU A 44 19.91 4.89 -1.92
C GLU A 44 18.80 3.82 -1.83
N VAL A 45 17.71 4.02 -2.57
CA VAL A 45 16.56 3.10 -2.57
C VAL A 45 16.14 2.70 -3.99
N SER A 46 15.56 1.51 -4.12
CA SER A 46 14.87 1.05 -5.34
C SER A 46 13.40 0.75 -5.06
N TYR A 47 12.58 0.74 -6.11
CA TYR A 47 11.13 0.54 -6.01
C TYR A 47 10.70 -0.73 -6.73
N VAL A 48 9.82 -1.51 -6.09
CA VAL A 48 9.14 -2.65 -6.70
C VAL A 48 7.64 -2.40 -6.64
N LEU A 49 6.98 -2.38 -7.79
CA LEU A 49 5.52 -2.26 -7.88
C LEU A 49 4.89 -3.65 -7.90
N HIS A 50 4.17 -3.98 -6.83
CA HIS A 50 3.37 -5.19 -6.73
C HIS A 50 1.97 -4.89 -7.24
N VAL A 51 1.57 -5.53 -8.35
CA VAL A 51 0.20 -5.53 -8.84
C VAL A 51 -0.53 -6.69 -8.16
N LEU A 52 -1.57 -6.37 -7.39
CA LEU A 52 -2.32 -7.34 -6.57
C LEU A 52 -3.62 -7.74 -7.27
N ASP A 53 -4.34 -8.71 -6.70
CA ASP A 53 -5.58 -9.21 -7.28
C ASP A 53 -6.58 -8.07 -7.54
N PRO A 54 -7.21 -8.03 -8.73
CA PRO A 54 -8.22 -7.03 -9.05
C PRO A 54 -9.47 -7.21 -8.18
N ILE A 55 -10.08 -6.09 -7.82
CA ILE A 55 -11.24 -6.07 -6.93
C ILE A 55 -12.45 -5.60 -7.72
N TYR A 56 -13.37 -6.51 -8.01
CA TYR A 56 -14.59 -6.24 -8.74
C TYR A 56 -15.73 -5.83 -7.79
N PRO A 57 -16.64 -4.94 -8.22
CA PRO A 57 -17.87 -4.68 -7.48
C PRO A 57 -18.79 -5.90 -7.51
N ASP A 58 -19.48 -6.15 -6.39
CA ASP A 58 -20.53 -7.16 -6.28
C ASP A 58 -21.85 -6.60 -6.83
N ARG A 59 -22.46 -7.31 -7.78
CA ARG A 59 -23.71 -6.90 -8.44
C ARG A 59 -24.92 -6.89 -7.49
N ASN A 60 -24.83 -7.59 -6.37
CA ASN A 60 -25.91 -7.69 -5.38
C ASN A 60 -25.83 -6.58 -4.31
N LEU A 61 -24.78 -5.76 -4.32
CA LEU A 61 -24.58 -4.70 -3.34
C LEU A 61 -24.89 -3.33 -3.92
N SER A 62 -25.30 -2.40 -3.04
CA SER A 62 -25.44 -0.99 -3.41
C SER A 62 -24.06 -0.39 -3.76
N VAL A 63 -24.03 0.70 -4.54
CA VAL A 63 -22.79 1.46 -4.81
C VAL A 63 -22.08 1.85 -3.51
N ARG A 64 -22.85 2.20 -2.48
CA ARG A 64 -22.31 2.53 -1.16
C ARG A 64 -21.60 1.35 -0.54
N ASP A 65 -22.26 0.19 -0.47
CA ASP A 65 -21.69 -0.98 0.20
C ASP A 65 -20.51 -1.55 -0.57
N ASN A 66 -20.60 -1.59 -1.91
CA ASN A 66 -19.47 -1.92 -2.78
C ASN A 66 -18.26 -1.03 -2.49
N SER A 67 -18.45 0.29 -2.43
CA SER A 67 -17.33 1.20 -2.20
C SER A 67 -16.62 0.97 -0.86
N PHE A 68 -17.33 0.53 0.19
CA PHE A 68 -16.71 0.16 1.46
C PHE A 68 -16.04 -1.21 1.40
N GLN A 69 -16.71 -2.21 0.82
CA GLN A 69 -16.17 -3.57 0.71
C GLN A 69 -14.89 -3.60 -0.13
N MET A 70 -14.90 -2.94 -1.28
CA MET A 70 -13.74 -2.85 -2.18
C MET A 70 -12.57 -2.11 -1.49
N MET A 71 -12.85 -1.03 -0.75
CA MET A 71 -11.84 -0.29 0.03
C MET A 71 -11.20 -1.15 1.11
N GLN A 72 -12.01 -1.90 1.85
CA GLN A 72 -11.52 -2.79 2.91
C GLN A 72 -10.67 -3.93 2.33
N ARG A 73 -11.11 -4.53 1.22
CA ARG A 73 -10.36 -5.58 0.51
C ARG A 73 -9.02 -5.07 -0.01
N ASP A 74 -9.00 -3.89 -0.62
CA ASP A 74 -7.76 -3.28 -1.11
C ASP A 74 -6.78 -3.00 0.03
N TYR A 75 -7.29 -2.49 1.15
CA TYR A 75 -6.46 -2.28 2.33
C TYR A 75 -5.90 -3.62 2.87
N ALA A 76 -6.72 -4.68 2.96
CA ALA A 76 -6.28 -5.99 3.39
C ALA A 76 -5.18 -6.57 2.47
N GLN A 77 -5.35 -6.47 1.15
CA GLN A 77 -4.35 -6.89 0.16
C GLN A 77 -3.02 -6.13 0.34
N LYS A 78 -3.08 -4.80 0.50
CA LYS A 78 -1.88 -3.97 0.72
C LYS A 78 -1.18 -4.28 2.04
N ARG A 79 -1.94 -4.58 3.09
CA ARG A 79 -1.37 -5.03 4.37
C ARG A 79 -0.60 -6.33 4.21
N GLN A 80 -1.22 -7.33 3.58
CA GLN A 80 -0.57 -8.61 3.34
C GLN A 80 0.69 -8.45 2.47
N ALA A 81 0.63 -7.63 1.42
CA ALA A 81 1.79 -7.33 0.58
C ALA A 81 2.93 -6.65 1.36
N TYR A 82 2.61 -5.70 2.23
CA TYR A 82 3.58 -5.06 3.13
C TYR A 82 4.24 -6.09 4.07
N GLU A 83 3.44 -6.92 4.72
CA GLU A 83 3.93 -7.90 5.69
C GLU A 83 4.80 -8.97 5.01
N ALA A 84 4.45 -9.37 3.79
CA ALA A 84 5.26 -10.26 2.96
C ALA A 84 6.58 -9.61 2.51
N ALA A 85 6.54 -8.33 2.10
CA ALA A 85 7.71 -7.61 1.61
C ALA A 85 8.75 -7.32 2.72
N TYR A 86 8.29 -6.95 3.91
CA TYR A 86 9.17 -6.52 5.01
C TYR A 86 9.32 -7.55 6.14
N GLY A 87 8.63 -8.68 6.08
CA GLY A 87 8.74 -9.77 7.07
C GLY A 87 8.28 -9.39 8.48
N LYS A 88 7.44 -8.37 8.62
CA LYS A 88 6.95 -7.86 9.92
C LYS A 88 5.48 -7.41 9.85
N PRO A 89 4.71 -7.54 10.94
CA PRO A 89 3.33 -7.07 10.99
C PRO A 89 3.21 -5.56 10.72
N LEU A 90 2.13 -5.14 10.04
CA LEU A 90 1.86 -3.71 9.87
C LEU A 90 1.34 -3.12 11.18
N THR A 91 2.07 -2.15 11.72
CA THR A 91 1.64 -1.29 12.82
C THR A 91 1.79 0.18 12.43
N TYR A 92 0.99 1.07 13.02
CA TYR A 92 1.14 2.53 12.78
C TYR A 92 1.90 3.26 13.89
N ALA A 93 2.40 2.53 14.88
CA ALA A 93 3.43 3.08 15.76
C ALA A 93 4.66 3.41 14.91
N PHE A 94 5.10 4.65 14.94
CA PHE A 94 6.22 5.11 14.13
C PHE A 94 7.54 4.56 14.69
N SER A 95 8.44 4.21 13.78
CA SER A 95 9.84 3.91 14.09
C SER A 95 10.71 4.42 12.95
N ASP A 96 11.98 4.68 13.24
CA ASP A 96 12.94 5.17 12.24
C ASP A 96 13.09 4.22 11.04
N GLN A 97 12.90 2.91 11.25
CA GLN A 97 12.89 1.91 10.17
C GLN A 97 11.75 2.09 9.17
N ASP A 98 10.78 2.97 9.43
CA ASP A 98 9.70 3.29 8.48
C ASP A 98 10.12 4.33 7.45
N ILE A 99 11.21 5.06 7.71
CA ILE A 99 11.88 5.94 6.77
C ILE A 99 12.75 5.04 5.89
N ALA A 100 12.41 4.93 4.60
CA ALA A 100 13.22 4.17 3.66
C ALA A 100 14.60 4.84 3.51
N GLY A 101 15.64 4.01 3.44
CA GLY A 101 17.03 4.44 3.38
C GLY A 101 17.63 4.85 4.72
N TRP A 102 16.87 4.98 5.82
CA TRP A 102 17.40 5.49 7.08
C TRP A 102 18.52 4.60 7.65
N ASP A 103 19.72 5.15 7.71
CA ASP A 103 20.94 4.51 8.22
C ASP A 103 21.96 5.59 8.67
N PRO A 104 21.65 6.34 9.75
CA PRO A 104 22.51 7.41 10.24
C PRO A 104 23.82 6.86 10.79
N GLN A 105 24.93 7.51 10.44
CA GLN A 105 26.25 7.27 11.04
C GLN A 105 26.47 8.10 12.29
#